data_AF-A0A496WRH1-F1
#
_entry.id   AF-A0A496WRH1-F1
#
_cell.length_a   1.000
_cell.length_b   1.000
_cell.length_c   1.000
_cell.angle_alpha   90.00
_cell.angle_beta   90.00
_cell.angle_gamma   90.00
#
_symmetry.space_group_name_H-M   'P 1'
#
loop_
_entity.id
_entity.type
_entity.pdbx_description
1 polymer ?
#
loop_
_entity_poly.entity_id
_entity_poly.type
_entity_poly.pdbx_seq_one_letter_code
_entity_poly.pdbx_strand_id
1 'polypeptide(L)'
;MPEPQSVSPRLDQRFADNPSLIQTTLASESRGYSLYVKLYGKSYVKLYKKLHGKLNQNLNQKPDRQSCAQYFIVALMVVSLLSGCASTQLAYNHADWFLENRADHYFDLNGHQEQQIEEQIAVLHQWHRSNQLPLYTELFAEIERRSYRSLNYEDMVWLEQQIGDLYQQLMAKVIVVLSQVMENLSEQQVTYFAKEIEKELQEDIKEAAEPAARLARQREKKATGRFKDFYGKLNEQQQRLITANLIDLPNITPYSLKHRAEINAQLITQLSSGANTQQLQAYLALIWLDPEQNYSEAYRLSLEQGREVIYRMIPAVHNSASPRQLDYFRDRLKDYGRDFSVLTAVEPQVKAYTCKRGARYGRSGKRNRSLDC
;
A
#
# COMPACT_ATOMS: atom_id res chain seq x y z
N MET A 1 22.66 -9.22 34.49
CA MET A 1 22.69 -8.68 33.11
C MET A 1 22.21 -7.25 33.20
N PRO A 2 22.97 -6.27 32.71
CA PRO A 2 22.56 -4.88 32.80
C PRO A 2 21.39 -4.61 31.85
N GLU A 3 20.47 -3.79 32.32
CA GLU A 3 19.29 -3.25 31.63
C GLU A 3 19.68 -2.63 30.28
N PRO A 4 18.96 -2.89 29.18
CA PRO A 4 19.26 -2.24 27.90
C PRO A 4 18.99 -0.73 28.03
N GLN A 5 20.06 0.05 27.92
CA GLN A 5 20.01 1.51 27.91
C GLN A 5 19.21 2.00 26.70
N SER A 6 18.30 2.95 26.91
CA SER A 6 17.43 3.48 25.86
C SER A 6 18.24 4.22 24.79
N VAL A 7 17.95 3.91 23.52
CA VAL A 7 18.71 4.41 22.35
C VAL A 7 18.31 5.85 21.97
N SER A 8 17.31 6.44 22.65
CA SER A 8 16.98 7.86 22.47
C SER A 8 16.27 8.47 23.70
N PRO A 9 17.04 8.96 24.69
CA PRO A 9 16.48 9.63 25.89
C PRO A 9 15.55 10.81 25.56
N ARG A 10 15.71 11.43 24.38
CA ARG A 10 14.88 12.55 23.91
C ARG A 10 13.49 12.13 23.42
N LEU A 11 13.31 10.89 22.96
CA LEU A 11 12.00 10.34 22.59
C LEU A 11 11.21 9.95 23.84
N ASP A 12 11.86 9.27 24.78
CA ASP A 12 11.27 8.89 26.07
C ASP A 12 10.75 10.11 26.85
N GLN A 13 11.51 11.21 26.82
CA GLN A 13 11.14 12.46 27.48
C GLN A 13 9.97 13.19 26.80
N ARG A 14 9.87 13.13 25.45
CA ARG A 14 8.72 13.70 24.71
C ARG A 14 7.41 12.95 24.91
N PHE A 15 7.47 11.63 25.14
CA PHE A 15 6.29 10.84 25.51
C PHE A 15 5.87 11.06 26.96
N ALA A 16 6.81 11.36 27.86
CA ALA A 16 6.54 11.72 29.26
C ALA A 16 5.94 13.14 29.41
N ASP A 17 6.40 14.10 28.61
CA ASP A 17 6.02 15.52 28.72
C ASP A 17 4.66 15.86 28.12
N ASN A 18 4.01 14.96 27.38
CA ASN A 18 2.73 15.24 26.73
C ASN A 18 1.73 14.06 26.75
N PRO A 19 1.04 13.83 27.89
CA PRO A 19 0.05 12.76 28.08
C PRO A 19 -1.15 12.81 27.11
N SER A 20 -1.34 13.93 26.39
CA SER A 20 -2.41 14.08 25.40
C SER A 20 -2.13 13.38 24.06
N LEU A 21 -0.90 12.93 23.81
CA LEU A 21 -0.51 12.09 22.66
C LEU A 21 -1.15 10.67 22.70
N ILE A 22 -1.80 10.31 23.81
CA ILE A 22 -2.48 9.02 24.01
C ILE A 22 -3.82 8.96 23.27
N GLN A 23 -4.39 10.10 22.85
CA GLN A 23 -5.71 10.11 22.25
C GLN A 23 -5.72 10.37 20.74
N THR A 24 -6.22 9.33 20.06
CA THR A 24 -6.74 9.26 18.69
C THR A 24 -5.76 9.42 17.54
N THR A 25 -5.46 8.33 16.85
CA THR A 25 -5.39 8.22 15.38
C THR A 25 -5.66 6.76 15.05
N LEU A 26 -6.29 6.44 13.90
CA LEU A 26 -6.01 5.21 13.14
C LEU A 26 -6.94 4.97 11.95
N ALA A 27 -6.33 4.49 10.87
CA ALA A 27 -6.88 3.45 10.00
C ALA A 27 -5.72 2.73 9.30
N SER A 28 -5.88 1.41 9.08
CA SER A 28 -5.12 0.47 8.25
C SER A 28 -3.86 -0.19 8.83
N GLU A 29 -3.99 -0.91 9.93
CA GLU A 29 -3.06 -1.99 10.31
C GLU A 29 -3.84 -3.21 10.78
N SER A 30 -4.41 -3.95 9.82
CA SER A 30 -4.78 -5.35 10.02
C SER A 30 -3.84 -6.16 9.14
N ARG A 31 -2.94 -6.93 9.78
CA ARG A 31 -1.96 -7.85 9.16
C ARG A 31 -1.16 -7.24 8.00
N GLY A 32 -0.02 -6.61 8.31
CA GLY A 32 1.00 -6.27 7.30
C GLY A 32 0.62 -5.25 6.21
N TYR A 33 -0.65 -4.83 6.16
CA TYR A 33 -1.20 -3.91 5.18
C TYR A 33 -0.55 -2.53 5.22
N SER A 34 0.06 -2.10 6.33
CA SER A 34 0.64 -0.76 6.45
C SER A 34 1.94 -0.59 5.69
N LEU A 35 2.77 -1.62 5.55
CA LEU A 35 3.93 -1.51 4.69
C LEU A 35 3.54 -1.58 3.22
N TYR A 36 2.61 -2.47 2.84
CA TYR A 36 2.03 -2.51 1.48
C TYR A 36 1.32 -1.19 1.11
N VAL A 37 0.52 -0.60 2.01
CA VAL A 37 -0.16 0.69 1.79
C VAL A 37 0.76 1.91 1.96
N LYS A 38 1.91 1.82 2.64
CA LYS A 38 2.90 2.91 2.68
C LYS A 38 3.92 2.82 1.52
N LEU A 39 4.23 1.62 1.04
CA LEU A 39 5.05 1.40 -0.15
C LEU A 39 4.26 1.73 -1.43
N TYR A 40 2.98 1.35 -1.51
CA TYR A 40 2.13 1.59 -2.69
C TYR A 40 1.11 2.73 -2.51
N GLY A 41 0.51 2.89 -1.33
CA GLY A 41 -0.70 3.70 -1.13
C GLY A 41 -0.52 5.21 -0.91
N LYS A 42 0.53 5.70 -0.22
CA LYS A 42 0.71 7.17 -0.06
C LYS A 42 1.02 7.85 -1.40
N SER A 43 1.85 7.23 -2.25
CA SER A 43 2.16 7.69 -3.60
C SER A 43 0.99 7.49 -4.56
N TYR A 44 0.27 6.36 -4.50
CA TYR A 44 -0.94 6.11 -5.28
C TYR A 44 -2.06 7.12 -4.96
N VAL A 45 -2.30 7.44 -3.68
CA VAL A 45 -3.32 8.44 -3.29
C VAL A 45 -2.86 9.88 -3.62
N LYS A 46 -1.57 10.21 -3.48
CA LYS A 46 -1.03 11.52 -3.94
C LYS A 46 -1.09 11.66 -5.46
N LEU A 47 -0.75 10.61 -6.22
CA LEU A 47 -0.78 10.60 -7.68
C LEU A 47 -2.22 10.59 -8.20
N TYR A 48 -3.11 9.78 -7.63
CA TYR A 48 -4.55 9.79 -7.91
C TYR A 48 -5.13 11.19 -7.66
N LYS A 49 -4.82 11.84 -6.53
CA LYS A 49 -5.22 13.24 -6.27
C LYS A 49 -4.57 14.25 -7.20
N LYS A 50 -3.32 14.05 -7.65
CA LYS A 50 -2.57 14.95 -8.55
C LYS A 50 -3.05 14.82 -10.00
N LEU A 51 -3.42 13.61 -10.44
CA LEU A 51 -4.00 13.31 -11.75
C LEU A 51 -5.46 13.79 -11.82
N HIS A 52 -6.28 13.53 -10.80
CA HIS A 52 -7.65 14.08 -10.73
C HIS A 52 -7.68 15.60 -10.51
N GLY A 53 -6.73 16.15 -9.74
CA GLY A 53 -6.66 17.59 -9.47
C GLY A 53 -6.26 18.42 -10.69
N LYS A 54 -5.48 17.85 -11.62
CA LYS A 54 -5.08 18.53 -12.87
C LYS A 54 -6.14 18.46 -13.97
N LEU A 55 -7.03 17.47 -13.96
CA LEU A 55 -8.12 17.34 -14.94
C LEU A 55 -9.23 18.38 -14.78
N ASN A 56 -9.29 19.10 -13.64
CA ASN A 56 -10.38 20.04 -13.34
C ASN A 56 -10.00 21.53 -13.46
N GLN A 57 -8.84 21.86 -14.07
CA GLN A 57 -8.38 23.26 -14.19
C GLN A 57 -8.38 23.84 -15.61
N ASN A 58 -8.79 23.12 -16.65
CA ASN A 58 -8.81 23.65 -18.02
C ASN A 58 -10.19 23.56 -18.71
N LEU A 59 -11.26 23.97 -18.02
CA LEU A 59 -12.60 24.11 -18.61
C LEU A 59 -13.03 25.57 -18.84
N ASN A 60 -12.11 26.54 -18.81
CA ASN A 60 -12.41 27.93 -19.15
C ASN A 60 -11.48 28.46 -20.25
N GLN A 61 -11.68 28.02 -21.48
CA GLN A 61 -11.34 28.77 -22.71
C GLN A 61 -12.23 28.29 -23.87
N LYS A 62 -12.81 29.25 -24.60
CA LYS A 62 -13.78 29.06 -25.71
C LYS A 62 -13.13 28.39 -26.95
N PRO A 63 -13.93 27.75 -27.83
CA PRO A 63 -13.46 26.75 -28.79
C PRO A 63 -13.09 27.34 -30.16
N ASP A 64 -12.09 26.75 -30.81
CA ASP A 64 -11.83 26.90 -32.25
C ASP A 64 -11.82 25.52 -32.97
N ARG A 65 -12.16 25.58 -34.26
CA ARG A 65 -12.80 24.61 -35.17
C ARG A 65 -12.01 23.36 -35.60
N GLN A 66 -11.19 22.73 -34.74
CA GLN A 66 -10.47 21.47 -35.08
C GLN A 66 -11.13 20.18 -34.54
N SER A 67 -12.47 20.20 -34.51
CA SER A 67 -13.32 19.50 -33.54
C SER A 67 -13.78 18.08 -33.85
N CYS A 68 -13.00 17.22 -34.52
CA CYS A 68 -13.38 15.79 -34.65
C CYS A 68 -12.34 14.81 -34.10
N ALA A 69 -11.04 15.00 -34.38
CA ALA A 69 -9.99 14.08 -33.89
C ALA A 69 -9.69 14.28 -32.39
N GLN A 70 -9.77 15.51 -31.91
CA GLN A 70 -9.49 15.86 -30.52
C GLN A 70 -10.62 15.43 -29.57
N TYR A 71 -11.87 15.44 -30.05
CA TYR A 71 -13.02 14.93 -29.31
C TYR A 71 -13.05 13.40 -29.29
N PHE A 72 -12.46 12.71 -30.26
CA PHE A 72 -12.34 11.24 -30.22
C PHE A 72 -11.34 10.79 -29.16
N ILE A 73 -10.19 11.47 -29.03
CA ILE A 73 -9.18 11.18 -27.99
C ILE A 73 -9.70 11.58 -26.61
N VAL A 74 -10.33 12.75 -26.47
CA VAL A 74 -10.95 13.17 -25.20
C VAL A 74 -12.14 12.28 -24.85
N ALA A 75 -12.96 11.83 -25.81
CA ALA A 75 -14.03 10.86 -25.57
C ALA A 75 -13.48 9.48 -25.18
N LEU A 76 -12.41 9.00 -25.80
CA LEU A 76 -11.72 7.77 -25.38
C LEU A 76 -11.13 7.88 -23.96
N MET A 77 -10.54 9.04 -23.64
CA MET A 77 -9.99 9.33 -22.31
C MET A 77 -11.09 9.50 -21.25
N VAL A 78 -12.22 10.09 -21.60
CA VAL A 78 -13.39 10.25 -20.71
C VAL A 78 -14.16 8.94 -20.55
N VAL A 79 -14.28 8.12 -21.61
CA VAL A 79 -14.87 6.77 -21.54
C VAL A 79 -14.00 5.83 -20.68
N SER A 80 -12.67 5.94 -20.76
CA SER A 80 -11.76 5.20 -19.87
C SER A 80 -11.79 5.72 -18.41
N LEU A 81 -12.10 7.00 -18.18
CA LEU A 81 -12.33 7.55 -16.84
C LEU A 81 -13.71 7.19 -16.26
N LEU A 82 -14.69 6.83 -17.09
CA LEU A 82 -16.05 6.45 -16.69
C LEU A 82 -16.18 4.97 -16.30
N SER A 83 -15.18 4.14 -16.58
CA SER A 83 -15.05 2.79 -16.04
C SER A 83 -13.90 2.76 -15.03
N GLY A 84 -14.21 2.61 -13.73
CA GLY A 84 -13.18 2.43 -12.68
C GLY A 84 -12.22 1.26 -12.93
N CYS A 85 -12.51 0.42 -13.93
CA CYS A 85 -11.73 -0.70 -14.44
C CYS A 85 -10.51 -0.31 -15.31
N ALA A 86 -10.60 0.75 -16.12
CA ALA A 86 -9.48 1.10 -17.01
C ALA A 86 -8.33 1.79 -16.26
N SER A 87 -8.65 2.52 -15.18
CA SER A 87 -7.65 3.18 -14.34
C SER A 87 -6.92 2.20 -13.42
N THR A 88 -7.60 1.17 -12.89
CA THR A 88 -6.99 0.08 -12.11
C THR A 88 -6.05 -0.74 -12.97
N GLN A 89 -6.47 -1.12 -14.18
CA GLN A 89 -5.63 -1.86 -15.13
C GLN A 89 -4.42 -1.05 -15.58
N LEU A 90 -4.59 0.24 -15.91
CA LEU A 90 -3.48 1.12 -16.27
C LEU A 90 -2.48 1.27 -15.12
N ALA A 91 -2.96 1.52 -13.91
CA ALA A 91 -2.08 1.66 -12.75
C ALA A 91 -1.33 0.37 -12.45
N TYR A 92 -1.99 -0.78 -12.55
CA TYR A 92 -1.36 -2.08 -12.35
C TYR A 92 -0.31 -2.38 -13.42
N ASN A 93 -0.61 -2.13 -14.69
CA ASN A 93 0.33 -2.36 -15.79
C ASN A 93 1.59 -1.46 -15.73
N HIS A 94 1.58 -0.40 -14.91
CA HIS A 94 2.73 0.46 -14.63
C HIS A 94 3.26 0.31 -13.19
N ALA A 95 2.83 -0.73 -12.46
CA ALA A 95 3.22 -0.96 -11.06
C ALA A 95 4.73 -1.21 -10.92
N ASP A 96 5.36 -1.80 -11.94
CA ASP A 96 6.81 -2.01 -12.04
C ASP A 96 7.59 -0.69 -11.90
N TRP A 97 7.27 0.28 -12.74
CA TRP A 97 7.88 1.61 -12.71
C TRP A 97 7.68 2.29 -11.34
N PHE A 98 6.49 2.17 -10.75
CA PHE A 98 6.25 2.74 -9.42
C PHE A 98 7.13 2.09 -8.34
N LEU A 99 7.32 0.78 -8.42
CA LEU A 99 8.11 0.02 -7.47
C LEU A 99 9.60 0.30 -7.59
N GLU A 100 10.11 0.39 -8.82
CA GLU A 100 11.49 0.75 -9.13
C GLU A 100 11.82 2.13 -8.56
N ASN A 101 11.01 3.15 -8.87
CA ASN A 101 11.22 4.50 -8.33
C ASN A 101 11.09 4.57 -6.81
N ARG A 102 10.26 3.71 -6.21
CA ARG A 102 10.12 3.66 -4.76
C ARG A 102 11.34 3.01 -4.12
N ALA A 103 11.89 1.96 -4.73
CA ALA A 103 13.13 1.33 -4.28
C ALA A 103 14.29 2.33 -4.40
N ASP A 104 14.42 3.01 -5.53
CA ASP A 104 15.41 4.08 -5.73
C ASP A 104 15.29 5.19 -4.68
N HIS A 105 14.08 5.69 -4.45
CA HIS A 105 13.85 6.73 -3.45
C HIS A 105 14.29 6.35 -2.02
N TYR A 106 14.31 5.06 -1.67
CA TYR A 106 14.75 4.61 -0.35
C TYR A 106 16.23 4.23 -0.30
N PHE A 107 16.78 3.70 -1.39
CA PHE A 107 18.10 3.08 -1.39
C PHE A 107 19.16 3.87 -2.18
N ASP A 108 18.77 4.92 -2.92
CA ASP A 108 19.64 5.70 -3.80
C ASP A 108 20.42 4.78 -4.73
N LEU A 109 19.69 4.03 -5.57
CA LEU A 109 20.23 2.88 -6.29
C LEU A 109 21.24 3.35 -7.35
N ASN A 110 22.33 2.61 -7.51
CA ASN A 110 23.23 2.82 -8.65
C ASN A 110 22.77 2.02 -9.87
N GLY A 111 23.28 2.35 -11.06
CA GLY A 111 22.81 1.74 -12.32
C GLY A 111 22.85 0.20 -12.38
N HIS A 112 23.76 -0.46 -11.65
CA HIS A 112 23.73 -1.94 -11.57
C HIS A 112 22.60 -2.43 -10.67
N GLN A 113 22.39 -1.80 -9.52
CA GLN A 113 21.29 -2.14 -8.62
C GLN A 113 19.92 -1.79 -9.22
N GLU A 114 19.81 -0.69 -9.98
CA GLU A 114 18.61 -0.32 -10.75
C GLU A 114 18.24 -1.41 -11.77
N GLN A 115 19.21 -1.85 -12.57
CA GLN A 115 18.96 -2.94 -13.53
C GLN A 115 18.53 -4.24 -12.81
N GLN A 116 19.19 -4.57 -11.70
CA GLN A 116 18.86 -5.75 -10.93
C GLN A 116 17.43 -5.68 -10.35
N ILE A 117 17.02 -4.53 -9.79
CA ILE A 117 15.67 -4.39 -9.22
C ILE A 117 14.60 -4.38 -10.32
N GLU A 118 14.85 -3.77 -11.49
CA GLU A 118 13.95 -3.80 -12.65
C GLU A 118 13.66 -5.24 -13.08
N GLU A 119 14.70 -6.05 -13.27
CA GLU A 119 14.56 -7.46 -13.64
C GLU A 119 13.79 -8.27 -12.57
N GLN A 120 14.09 -8.06 -11.29
CA GLN A 120 13.42 -8.77 -10.19
C GLN A 120 11.95 -8.35 -10.01
N ILE A 121 11.64 -7.05 -10.16
CA ILE A 121 10.28 -6.54 -10.10
C ILE A 121 9.47 -7.04 -11.29
N ALA A 122 10.04 -7.10 -12.49
CA ALA A 122 9.35 -7.66 -13.65
C ALA A 122 8.97 -9.13 -13.43
N VAL A 123 9.88 -9.94 -12.89
CA VAL A 123 9.62 -11.34 -12.52
C VAL A 123 8.54 -11.44 -11.43
N LEU A 124 8.65 -10.63 -10.37
CA LEU A 124 7.68 -10.61 -9.27
C LEU A 124 6.27 -10.19 -9.77
N HIS A 125 6.21 -9.17 -10.61
CA HIS A 125 4.97 -8.64 -11.17
C HIS A 125 4.30 -9.68 -12.09
N GLN A 126 5.08 -10.36 -12.93
CA GLN A 126 4.56 -11.46 -13.76
C GLN A 126 4.11 -12.65 -12.93
N TRP A 127 4.83 -13.01 -11.87
CA TRP A 127 4.40 -14.03 -10.92
C TRP A 127 3.08 -13.63 -10.23
N HIS A 128 2.97 -12.40 -9.73
CA HIS A 128 1.76 -11.91 -9.07
C HIS A 128 0.56 -11.95 -10.03
N ARG A 129 0.77 -11.55 -11.29
CA ARG A 129 -0.24 -11.60 -12.36
C ARG A 129 -0.76 -13.01 -12.62
N SER A 130 0.14 -13.99 -12.70
CA SER A 130 -0.20 -15.37 -13.05
C SER A 130 -0.64 -16.23 -11.86
N ASN A 131 -0.30 -15.85 -10.62
CA ASN A 131 -0.54 -16.67 -9.42
C ASN A 131 -1.45 -16.00 -8.39
N GLN A 132 -1.30 -14.70 -8.11
CA GLN A 132 -2.07 -14.01 -7.06
C GLN A 132 -3.39 -13.44 -7.58
N LEU A 133 -3.40 -12.83 -8.78
CA LEU A 133 -4.63 -12.26 -9.34
C LEU A 133 -5.76 -13.27 -9.57
N PRO A 134 -5.50 -14.53 -10.00
CA PRO A 134 -6.54 -15.57 -10.03
C PRO A 134 -7.15 -15.82 -8.65
N LEU A 135 -6.32 -15.94 -7.61
CA LEU A 135 -6.79 -16.14 -6.24
C LEU A 135 -7.58 -14.94 -5.71
N TYR A 136 -7.21 -13.71 -6.11
CA TYR A 136 -8.01 -12.52 -5.77
C TYR A 136 -9.37 -12.57 -6.46
N THR A 137 -9.42 -13.03 -7.72
CA THR A 137 -10.69 -13.21 -8.46
C THR A 137 -11.60 -14.21 -7.74
N GLU A 138 -11.05 -15.35 -7.31
CA GLU A 138 -11.77 -16.37 -6.55
C GLU A 138 -12.26 -15.85 -5.19
N LEU A 139 -11.43 -15.12 -4.45
CA LEU A 139 -11.80 -14.51 -3.17
C LEU A 139 -12.98 -13.56 -3.34
N PHE A 140 -12.97 -12.69 -4.35
CA PHE A 140 -14.06 -11.76 -4.60
C PHE A 140 -15.36 -12.47 -5.01
N ALA A 141 -15.28 -13.53 -5.81
CA ALA A 141 -16.44 -14.37 -6.16
C ALA A 141 -17.03 -15.07 -4.93
N GLU A 142 -16.19 -15.54 -4.00
CA GLU A 142 -16.65 -16.18 -2.77
C GLU A 142 -17.26 -15.16 -1.79
N ILE A 143 -16.70 -13.95 -1.68
CA ILE A 143 -17.33 -12.85 -0.93
C ILE A 143 -18.71 -12.53 -1.52
N GLU A 144 -18.83 -12.48 -2.86
CA GLU A 144 -20.12 -12.26 -3.54
C GLU A 144 -21.11 -13.36 -3.16
N ARG A 145 -20.71 -14.63 -3.25
CA ARG A 145 -21.56 -15.77 -2.91
C ARG A 145 -22.05 -15.72 -1.46
N ARG A 146 -21.18 -15.35 -0.51
CA ARG A 146 -21.56 -15.20 0.91
C ARG A 146 -22.53 -14.04 1.14
N SER A 147 -22.45 -12.98 0.33
CA SER A 147 -23.29 -11.78 0.45
C SER A 147 -24.78 -11.98 0.09
N TYR A 148 -25.16 -13.15 -0.44
CA TYR A 148 -26.57 -13.49 -0.66
C TYR A 148 -27.32 -13.86 0.63
N ARG A 149 -26.60 -14.06 1.74
CA ARG A 149 -27.16 -14.21 3.08
C ARG A 149 -26.61 -13.12 3.99
N SER A 150 -27.20 -12.98 5.18
CA SER A 150 -26.63 -12.16 6.24
C SER A 150 -25.21 -12.62 6.57
N LEU A 151 -24.29 -11.67 6.70
CA LEU A 151 -22.93 -11.92 7.17
C LEU A 151 -22.90 -12.08 8.69
N ASN A 152 -21.97 -12.90 9.18
CA ASN A 152 -21.76 -13.16 10.60
C ASN A 152 -20.28 -13.04 11.00
N TYR A 153 -19.96 -13.39 12.25
CA TYR A 153 -18.61 -13.33 12.80
C TYR A 153 -17.66 -14.30 12.06
N GLU A 154 -18.14 -15.51 11.77
CA GLU A 154 -17.37 -16.55 11.08
C GLU A 154 -16.97 -16.13 9.66
N ASP A 155 -17.78 -15.33 8.97
CA ASP A 155 -17.40 -14.73 7.69
C ASP A 155 -16.22 -13.77 7.81
N MET A 156 -16.13 -13.04 8.91
CA MET A 156 -15.04 -12.09 9.14
C MET A 156 -13.75 -12.82 9.48
N VAL A 157 -13.82 -13.87 10.30
CA VAL A 157 -12.69 -14.78 10.57
C VAL A 157 -12.18 -15.41 9.28
N TRP A 158 -13.08 -15.96 8.46
CA TRP A 158 -12.73 -16.54 7.18
C TRP A 158 -12.05 -15.51 6.27
N LEU A 159 -12.61 -14.30 6.13
CA LEU A 159 -12.06 -13.25 5.28
C LEU A 159 -10.66 -12.81 5.73
N GLU A 160 -10.45 -12.64 7.04
CA GLU A 160 -9.14 -12.28 7.60
C GLU A 160 -8.10 -13.37 7.34
N GLN A 161 -8.49 -14.65 7.41
CA GLN A 161 -7.61 -15.76 7.05
C GLN A 161 -7.24 -15.73 5.57
N GLN A 162 -8.22 -15.60 4.66
CA GLN A 162 -7.94 -15.55 3.22
C GLN A 162 -7.00 -14.40 2.83
N ILE A 163 -7.24 -13.20 3.38
CA ILE A 163 -6.38 -12.05 3.13
C ILE A 163 -4.98 -12.27 3.73
N GLY A 164 -4.90 -12.89 4.91
CA GLY A 164 -3.64 -13.25 5.55
C GLY A 164 -2.80 -14.20 4.71
N ASP A 165 -3.39 -15.25 4.16
CA ASP A 165 -2.71 -16.26 3.35
C ASP A 165 -2.15 -15.64 2.05
N LEU A 166 -2.95 -14.80 1.37
CA LEU A 166 -2.52 -14.06 0.18
C LEU A 166 -1.36 -13.10 0.49
N TYR A 167 -1.48 -12.37 1.59
CA TYR A 167 -0.44 -11.45 2.04
C TYR A 167 0.87 -12.19 2.34
N GLN A 168 0.83 -13.34 3.04
CA GLN A 168 2.02 -14.12 3.36
C GLN A 168 2.71 -14.64 2.09
N GLN A 169 1.95 -15.15 1.11
CA GLN A 169 2.49 -15.62 -0.17
C GLN A 169 3.20 -14.50 -0.94
N LEU A 170 2.58 -13.32 -1.02
CA LEU A 170 3.17 -12.16 -1.69
C LEU A 170 4.43 -11.67 -0.95
N MET A 171 4.34 -11.46 0.37
CA MET A 171 5.46 -10.94 1.15
C MET A 171 6.64 -11.89 1.17
N ALA A 172 6.43 -13.20 1.21
CA ALA A 172 7.54 -14.17 1.15
C ALA A 172 8.41 -13.96 -0.11
N LYS A 173 7.81 -13.58 -1.25
CA LYS A 173 8.55 -13.27 -2.49
C LYS A 173 9.16 -11.88 -2.49
N VAL A 174 8.44 -10.88 -1.95
CA VAL A 174 8.99 -9.52 -1.78
C VAL A 174 10.24 -9.56 -0.89
N ILE A 175 10.21 -10.34 0.19
CA ILE A 175 11.35 -10.50 1.10
C ILE A 175 12.59 -11.04 0.37
N VAL A 176 12.42 -12.04 -0.49
CA VAL A 176 13.52 -12.59 -1.29
C VAL A 176 14.12 -11.51 -2.19
N VAL A 177 13.29 -10.79 -2.95
CA VAL A 177 13.74 -9.69 -3.83
C VAL A 177 14.47 -8.61 -3.04
N LEU A 178 13.84 -8.12 -1.97
CA LEU A 178 14.36 -6.99 -1.20
C LEU A 178 15.66 -7.33 -0.47
N SER A 179 15.77 -8.53 0.09
CA SER A 179 16.99 -8.97 0.81
C SER A 179 18.23 -8.97 -0.08
N GLN A 180 18.10 -9.37 -1.35
CA GLN A 180 19.20 -9.38 -2.31
C GLN A 180 19.69 -7.98 -2.67
N VAL A 181 18.78 -7.00 -2.74
CA VAL A 181 19.16 -5.60 -2.94
C VAL A 181 19.78 -5.02 -1.68
N MET A 182 19.19 -5.30 -0.52
CA MET A 182 19.65 -4.81 0.78
C MET A 182 21.07 -5.29 1.14
N GLU A 183 21.43 -6.54 0.83
CA GLU A 183 22.79 -7.07 1.06
C GLU A 183 23.87 -6.30 0.28
N ASN A 184 23.52 -5.73 -0.89
CA ASN A 184 24.45 -5.04 -1.77
C ASN A 184 24.48 -3.52 -1.58
N LEU A 185 23.85 -3.00 -0.51
CA LEU A 185 23.90 -1.57 -0.20
C LEU A 185 25.28 -1.18 0.34
N SER A 186 25.81 -0.07 -0.16
CA SER A 186 27.01 0.56 0.43
C SER A 186 26.69 1.23 1.76
N GLU A 187 27.71 1.51 2.58
CA GLU A 187 27.55 2.26 3.84
C GLU A 187 26.85 3.62 3.65
N GLN A 188 27.13 4.30 2.53
CA GLN A 188 26.49 5.56 2.17
C GLN A 188 24.99 5.37 1.90
N GLN A 189 24.61 4.30 1.19
CA GLN A 189 23.22 3.96 0.91
C GLN A 189 22.47 3.52 2.17
N VAL A 190 23.11 2.78 3.09
CA VAL A 190 22.53 2.46 4.41
C VAL A 190 22.26 3.72 5.21
N THR A 191 23.19 4.68 5.19
CA THR A 191 23.02 6.00 5.84
C THR A 191 21.88 6.80 5.21
N TYR A 192 21.79 6.78 3.88
CA TYR A 192 20.70 7.43 3.14
C TYR A 192 19.34 6.81 3.50
N PHE A 193 19.23 5.48 3.45
CA PHE A 193 18.04 4.73 3.82
C PHE A 193 17.57 5.06 5.25
N ALA A 194 18.50 5.04 6.21
CA ALA A 194 18.23 5.39 7.61
C ALA A 194 17.62 6.81 7.73
N LYS A 195 18.14 7.76 6.97
CA LYS A 195 17.63 9.15 6.95
C LYS A 195 16.22 9.23 6.36
N GLU A 196 15.93 8.54 5.26
CA GLU A 196 14.60 8.60 4.63
C GLU A 196 13.53 7.92 5.49
N ILE A 197 13.82 6.75 6.10
CA ILE A 197 12.83 6.10 6.99
C ILE A 197 12.60 6.87 8.28
N GLU A 198 13.63 7.56 8.81
CA GLU A 198 13.49 8.44 9.98
C GLU A 198 12.63 9.67 9.65
N LYS A 199 12.89 10.31 8.50
CA LYS A 199 12.09 11.44 8.03
C LYS A 199 10.62 11.06 7.89
N GLU A 200 10.30 9.92 7.29
CA GLU A 200 8.93 9.43 7.18
C GLU A 200 8.30 9.11 8.56
N LEU A 201 9.08 8.57 9.50
CA LEU A 201 8.60 8.32 10.86
C LEU A 201 8.25 9.63 11.59
N GLN A 202 9.09 10.66 11.45
CA GLN A 202 8.82 11.99 12.02
C GLN A 202 7.60 12.66 11.40
N GLU A 203 7.38 12.51 10.09
CA GLU A 203 6.16 12.97 9.43
C GLU A 203 4.92 12.25 9.99
N ASP A 204 4.98 10.93 10.18
CA ASP A 204 3.87 10.16 10.76
C ASP A 204 3.61 10.53 12.23
N ILE A 205 4.65 10.78 13.03
CA ILE A 205 4.53 11.28 14.41
C ILE A 205 3.84 12.65 14.43
N LYS A 206 4.22 13.54 13.51
CA LYS A 206 3.60 14.87 13.39
C LYS A 206 2.12 14.77 13.00
N GLU A 207 1.78 13.89 12.04
CA GLU A 207 0.39 13.63 11.67
C GLU A 207 -0.43 13.06 12.84
N ALA A 208 0.17 12.17 13.64
CA ALA A 208 -0.47 11.59 14.82
C ALA A 208 -0.66 12.59 15.98
N ALA A 209 0.12 13.68 16.01
CA ALA A 209 0.03 14.74 17.01
C ALA A 209 -1.00 15.85 16.68
N GLU A 210 -1.75 15.71 15.58
CA GLU A 210 -2.85 16.62 15.25
C GLU A 210 -3.97 16.60 16.31
N PRO A 211 -4.85 17.62 16.37
CA PRO A 211 -5.91 17.65 17.38
C PRO A 211 -6.84 16.43 17.30
N ALA A 212 -7.16 15.84 18.45
CA ALA A 212 -7.96 14.62 18.55
C ALA A 212 -9.29 14.68 17.78
N ALA A 213 -9.99 15.82 17.87
CA ALA A 213 -11.24 16.05 17.12
C ALA A 213 -11.05 16.01 15.59
N ARG A 214 -9.90 16.48 15.08
CA ARG A 214 -9.56 16.42 13.65
C ARG A 214 -9.31 14.96 13.23
N LEU A 215 -8.59 14.20 14.04
CA LEU A 215 -8.24 12.80 13.77
C LEU A 215 -9.50 11.91 13.80
N ALA A 216 -10.40 12.12 14.77
CA ALA A 216 -11.70 11.46 14.84
C ALA A 216 -12.56 11.74 13.58
N ARG A 217 -12.67 13.00 13.14
CA ARG A 217 -13.40 13.37 11.91
C ARG A 217 -12.79 12.74 10.66
N GLN A 218 -11.46 12.72 10.55
CA GLN A 218 -10.80 12.07 9.42
C GLN A 218 -11.08 10.56 9.41
N ARG A 219 -11.10 9.93 10.58
CA ARG A 219 -11.38 8.51 10.76
C ARG A 219 -12.81 8.16 10.34
N GLU A 220 -13.78 8.94 10.80
CA GLU A 220 -15.19 8.80 10.39
C GLU A 220 -15.37 8.99 8.89
N LYS A 221 -14.75 10.02 8.31
CA LYS A 221 -14.78 10.27 6.86
C LYS A 221 -14.19 9.11 6.07
N LYS A 222 -13.05 8.55 6.50
CA LYS A 222 -12.39 7.41 5.84
C LYS A 222 -13.25 6.14 5.93
N ALA A 223 -13.75 5.80 7.12
CA ALA A 223 -14.58 4.62 7.31
C ALA A 223 -15.90 4.72 6.51
N THR A 224 -16.57 5.86 6.58
CA THR A 224 -17.78 6.15 5.79
C THR A 224 -17.51 6.07 4.29
N GLY A 225 -16.37 6.60 3.83
CA GLY A 225 -15.95 6.51 2.42
C GLY A 225 -15.84 5.06 1.94
N ARG A 226 -15.15 4.21 2.71
CA ARG A 226 -15.00 2.78 2.38
C ARG A 226 -16.34 2.06 2.27
N PHE A 227 -17.26 2.29 3.20
CA PHE A 227 -18.60 1.71 3.10
C PHE A 227 -19.36 2.28 1.88
N LYS A 228 -19.21 3.56 1.55
CA LYS A 228 -19.83 4.15 0.35
C LYS A 228 -19.32 3.54 -0.95
N ASP A 229 -18.03 3.22 -1.03
CA ASP A 229 -17.43 2.61 -2.23
C ASP A 229 -18.05 1.25 -2.57
N PHE A 230 -18.55 0.55 -1.54
CA PHE A 230 -19.13 -0.80 -1.63
C PHE A 230 -20.66 -0.83 -1.58
N TYR A 231 -21.34 0.10 -0.91
CA TYR A 231 -22.80 0.09 -0.74
C TYR A 231 -23.49 1.33 -1.35
N GLY A 232 -22.74 2.23 -1.97
CA GLY A 232 -23.27 3.49 -2.47
C GLY A 232 -23.69 4.45 -1.35
N LYS A 233 -24.79 5.19 -1.54
CA LYS A 233 -25.27 6.14 -0.53
C LYS A 233 -25.72 5.41 0.74
N LEU A 234 -25.08 5.71 1.87
CA LEU A 234 -25.43 5.15 3.18
C LEU A 234 -26.64 5.86 3.79
N ASN A 235 -27.57 5.08 4.34
CA ASN A 235 -28.73 5.60 5.09
C ASN A 235 -28.33 6.02 6.52
N GLU A 236 -29.24 6.67 7.25
CA GLU A 236 -28.93 7.17 8.60
C GLU A 236 -28.60 6.05 9.59
N GLN A 237 -29.26 4.89 9.48
CA GLN A 237 -28.99 3.75 10.35
C GLN A 237 -27.55 3.26 10.16
N GLN A 238 -27.11 3.11 8.92
CA GLN A 238 -25.74 2.71 8.57
C GLN A 238 -24.70 3.73 9.07
N GLN A 239 -24.98 5.03 8.91
CA GLN A 239 -24.10 6.08 9.44
C GLN A 239 -23.98 5.99 10.96
N ARG A 240 -25.11 5.83 11.68
CA ARG A 240 -25.11 5.63 13.13
C ARG A 240 -24.33 4.38 13.55
N LEU A 241 -24.51 3.26 12.85
CA LEU A 241 -23.77 2.02 13.11
C LEU A 241 -22.25 2.23 12.95
N ILE A 242 -21.82 2.94 11.91
CA ILE A 242 -20.41 3.25 11.69
C ILE A 242 -19.90 4.15 12.83
N THR A 243 -20.53 5.29 13.07
CA THR A 243 -20.05 6.27 14.07
C THR A 243 -20.02 5.66 15.47
N ALA A 244 -21.02 4.86 15.85
CA ALA A 244 -21.05 4.17 17.14
C ALA A 244 -19.87 3.20 17.31
N ASN A 245 -19.61 2.34 16.32
CA ASN A 245 -18.48 1.40 16.40
C ASN A 245 -17.12 2.13 16.30
N LEU A 246 -17.05 3.28 15.64
CA LEU A 246 -15.79 4.04 15.60
C LEU A 246 -15.37 4.56 16.98
N ILE A 247 -16.31 4.82 17.89
CA ILE A 247 -16.00 5.24 19.26
C ILE A 247 -15.27 4.12 20.02
N ASP A 248 -15.68 2.87 19.83
CA ASP A 248 -15.14 1.70 20.55
C ASP A 248 -13.77 1.21 20.04
N LEU A 249 -13.36 1.69 18.87
CA LEU A 249 -12.13 1.27 18.22
C LEU A 249 -10.91 1.94 18.90
N PRO A 250 -9.94 1.15 19.39
CA PRO A 250 -8.81 1.66 20.15
C PRO A 250 -7.84 2.48 19.29
N ASN A 251 -7.12 3.39 19.94
CA ASN A 251 -6.04 4.15 19.31
C ASN A 251 -4.73 3.34 19.36
N ILE A 252 -4.42 2.59 18.29
CA ILE A 252 -3.15 1.84 18.20
C ILE A 252 -1.98 2.68 17.68
N THR A 253 -2.22 3.90 17.17
CA THR A 253 -1.17 4.68 16.48
C THR A 253 0.09 4.88 17.33
N PRO A 254 0.03 5.22 18.63
CA PRO A 254 1.22 5.31 19.47
C PRO A 254 2.03 4.00 19.51
N TYR A 255 1.34 2.86 19.64
CA TYR A 255 1.99 1.56 19.68
C TYR A 255 2.62 1.19 18.33
N SER A 256 1.90 1.43 17.24
CA SER A 256 2.39 1.23 15.86
C SER A 256 3.63 2.06 15.55
N LEU A 257 3.64 3.35 15.93
CA LEU A 257 4.78 4.23 15.71
C LEU A 257 6.00 3.80 16.53
N LYS A 258 5.79 3.41 17.80
CA LYS A 258 6.85 2.86 18.64
C LYS A 258 7.44 1.58 18.03
N HIS A 259 6.58 0.63 17.66
CA HIS A 259 7.01 -0.61 17.04
C HIS A 259 7.75 -0.36 15.71
N ARG A 260 7.25 0.57 14.87
CA ARG A 260 7.93 0.97 13.63
C ARG A 260 9.32 1.54 13.89
N ALA A 261 9.48 2.35 14.94
CA ALA A 261 10.79 2.88 15.33
C ALA A 261 11.76 1.75 15.74
N GLU A 262 11.28 0.78 16.51
CA GLU A 262 12.07 -0.38 16.98
C GLU A 262 12.54 -1.25 15.80
N ILE A 263 11.64 -1.62 14.88
CA ILE A 263 12.00 -2.45 13.71
C ILE A 263 12.87 -1.69 12.71
N ASN A 264 12.69 -0.38 12.56
CA ASN A 264 13.56 0.44 11.71
C ASN A 264 14.98 0.47 12.27
N ALA A 265 15.14 0.71 13.58
CA ALA A 265 16.44 0.75 14.24
C ALA A 265 17.15 -0.61 14.11
N GLN A 266 16.44 -1.71 14.36
CA GLN A 266 16.97 -3.06 14.20
C GLN A 266 17.38 -3.36 12.75
N LEU A 267 16.56 -2.96 11.75
CA LEU A 267 16.92 -3.12 10.34
C LEU A 267 18.20 -2.35 9.99
N ILE A 268 18.32 -1.10 10.44
CA ILE A 268 19.54 -0.30 10.24
C ILE A 268 20.76 -0.97 10.89
N THR A 269 20.60 -1.56 12.08
CA THR A 269 21.66 -2.32 12.75
C THR A 269 22.08 -3.53 11.92
N GLN A 270 21.12 -4.31 11.40
CA GLN A 270 21.42 -5.47 10.54
C GLN A 270 22.23 -5.03 9.29
N LEU A 271 21.75 -4.01 8.59
CA LEU A 271 22.42 -3.48 7.38
C LEU A 271 23.82 -2.94 7.70
N SER A 272 23.96 -2.14 8.74
CA SER A 272 25.25 -1.58 9.17
C SER A 272 26.25 -2.65 9.63
N SER A 273 25.76 -3.82 10.07
CA SER A 273 26.61 -4.95 10.46
C SER A 273 27.02 -5.85 9.30
N GLY A 274 26.59 -5.54 8.07
CA GLY A 274 26.86 -6.36 6.89
C GLY A 274 26.09 -7.67 6.89
N ALA A 275 24.84 -7.66 7.39
CA ALA A 275 23.99 -8.84 7.37
C ALA A 275 23.81 -9.37 5.94
N ASN A 276 24.04 -10.67 5.76
CA ASN A 276 23.90 -11.32 4.46
C ASN A 276 22.42 -11.51 4.08
N THR A 277 22.17 -11.92 2.83
CA THR A 277 20.81 -12.15 2.32
C THR A 277 19.99 -13.07 3.24
N GLN A 278 20.55 -14.16 3.76
CA GLN A 278 19.81 -15.10 4.62
C GLN A 278 19.40 -14.47 5.97
N GLN A 279 20.29 -13.70 6.59
CA GLN A 279 20.01 -12.98 7.83
C GLN A 279 18.92 -11.92 7.62
N LEU A 280 19.00 -11.17 6.52
CA LEU A 280 18.00 -10.18 6.14
C LEU A 280 16.64 -10.82 5.87
N GLN A 281 16.60 -11.95 5.15
CA GLN A 281 15.34 -12.68 4.93
C GLN A 281 14.70 -13.15 6.23
N ALA A 282 15.48 -13.73 7.14
CA ALA A 282 14.98 -14.18 8.44
C ALA A 282 14.41 -13.01 9.26
N TYR A 283 15.13 -11.88 9.29
CA TYR A 283 14.67 -10.68 9.98
C TYR A 283 13.40 -10.09 9.35
N LEU A 284 13.36 -9.91 8.03
CA LEU A 284 12.17 -9.40 7.33
C LEU A 284 10.96 -10.33 7.47
N ALA A 285 11.17 -11.65 7.43
CA ALA A 285 10.12 -12.62 7.68
C ALA A 285 9.54 -12.50 9.09
N LEU A 286 10.41 -12.35 10.10
CA LEU A 286 9.99 -12.13 11.49
C LEU A 286 9.12 -10.87 11.64
N ILE A 287 9.47 -9.76 11.00
CA ILE A 287 8.72 -8.51 11.16
C ILE A 287 7.51 -8.36 10.22
N TRP A 288 7.42 -9.11 9.12
CA TRP A 288 6.34 -8.96 8.14
C TRP A 288 5.37 -10.14 8.08
N LEU A 289 5.84 -11.37 8.29
CA LEU A 289 5.00 -12.57 8.18
C LEU A 289 4.43 -13.00 9.53
N ASP A 290 5.16 -12.77 10.62
CA ASP A 290 4.72 -13.05 11.99
C ASP A 290 4.93 -11.86 12.94
N PRO A 291 4.32 -10.71 12.65
CA PRO A 291 4.62 -9.48 13.38
C PRO A 291 4.07 -9.48 14.82
N GLU A 292 3.03 -10.26 15.10
CA GLU A 292 2.36 -10.25 16.42
C GLU A 292 3.28 -10.73 17.55
N GLN A 293 4.25 -11.60 17.26
CA GLN A 293 5.24 -12.05 18.25
C GLN A 293 6.16 -10.93 18.76
N ASN A 294 6.31 -9.86 17.98
CA ASN A 294 7.18 -8.73 18.29
C ASN A 294 6.42 -7.51 18.82
N TYR A 295 5.11 -7.65 19.04
CA TYR A 295 4.28 -6.58 19.58
C TYR A 295 4.32 -6.59 21.11
N SER A 296 4.30 -5.40 21.71
CA SER A 296 4.03 -5.29 23.15
C SER A 296 2.63 -5.85 23.46
N GLU A 297 2.45 -6.37 24.67
CA GLU A 297 1.15 -6.91 25.10
C GLU A 297 0.01 -5.90 24.92
N ALA A 298 0.23 -4.64 25.31
CA ALA A 298 -0.73 -3.56 25.13
C ALA A 298 -1.11 -3.33 23.65
N TYR A 299 -0.14 -3.45 22.74
CA TYR A 299 -0.39 -3.30 21.31
C TYR A 299 -1.21 -4.48 20.77
N ARG A 300 -0.82 -5.71 21.11
CA ARG A 300 -1.55 -6.93 20.71
C ARG A 300 -3.00 -6.92 21.19
N LEU A 301 -3.23 -6.62 22.47
CA LEU A 301 -4.59 -6.50 23.03
C LEU A 301 -5.40 -5.40 22.36
N SER A 302 -4.77 -4.27 22.00
CA SER A 302 -5.45 -3.19 21.27
C SER A 302 -5.82 -3.60 19.84
N LEU A 303 -4.99 -4.39 19.16
CA LEU A 303 -5.30 -4.96 17.85
C LEU A 303 -6.44 -5.97 17.93
N GLU A 304 -6.44 -6.85 18.93
CA GLU A 304 -7.50 -7.82 19.19
C GLU A 304 -8.85 -7.13 19.46
N GLN A 305 -8.87 -6.13 20.35
CA GLN A 305 -10.05 -5.31 20.57
C GLN A 305 -10.50 -4.63 19.27
N GLY A 306 -9.56 -4.10 18.49
CA GLY A 306 -9.85 -3.47 17.21
C GLY A 306 -10.51 -4.44 16.22
N ARG A 307 -10.00 -5.67 16.15
CA ARG A 307 -10.54 -6.76 15.32
C ARG A 307 -11.99 -7.05 15.69
N GLU A 308 -12.30 -7.19 16.98
CA GLU A 308 -13.66 -7.44 17.47
C GLU A 308 -14.66 -6.34 17.08
N VAL A 309 -14.23 -5.08 17.12
CA VAL A 309 -15.09 -3.97 16.70
C VAL A 309 -15.34 -4.01 15.18
N ILE A 310 -14.33 -4.30 14.37
CA ILE A 310 -14.49 -4.45 12.92
C ILE A 310 -15.41 -5.64 12.59
N TYR A 311 -15.24 -6.76 13.28
CA TYR A 311 -16.00 -8.00 13.07
C TYR A 311 -17.48 -7.85 13.40
N ARG A 312 -17.81 -6.95 14.32
CA ARG A 312 -19.19 -6.55 14.60
C ARG A 312 -19.70 -5.51 13.58
N MET A 313 -18.89 -4.50 13.26
CA MET A 313 -19.31 -3.37 12.45
C MET A 313 -19.63 -3.74 11.00
N ILE A 314 -18.78 -4.53 10.34
CA ILE A 314 -18.97 -4.88 8.92
C ILE A 314 -20.27 -5.65 8.71
N PRO A 315 -20.55 -6.76 9.44
CA PRO A 315 -21.83 -7.45 9.33
C PRO A 315 -23.02 -6.58 9.69
N ALA A 316 -22.93 -5.73 10.72
CA ALA A 316 -24.04 -4.85 11.10
C ALA A 316 -24.41 -3.86 9.97
N VAL A 317 -23.41 -3.28 9.29
CA VAL A 317 -23.65 -2.38 8.15
C VAL A 317 -24.14 -3.15 6.93
N HIS A 318 -23.56 -4.32 6.64
CA HIS A 318 -23.99 -5.19 5.54
C HIS A 318 -25.46 -5.62 5.70
N ASN A 319 -25.80 -6.15 6.88
CA ASN A 319 -27.11 -6.73 7.16
C ASN A 319 -28.22 -5.66 7.29
N SER A 320 -27.86 -4.38 7.39
CA SER A 320 -28.81 -3.25 7.32
C SER A 320 -28.94 -2.63 5.92
N ALA A 321 -28.24 -3.18 4.93
CA ALA A 321 -28.30 -2.71 3.56
C ALA A 321 -29.63 -3.09 2.89
N SER A 322 -30.18 -2.17 2.10
CA SER A 322 -31.35 -2.46 1.26
C SER A 322 -30.99 -3.41 0.11
N PRO A 323 -31.98 -4.09 -0.52
CA PRO A 323 -31.72 -4.94 -1.68
C PRO A 323 -30.90 -4.27 -2.79
N ARG A 324 -31.19 -2.99 -3.09
CA ARG A 324 -30.43 -2.20 -4.07
C ARG A 324 -28.97 -1.97 -3.68
N GLN A 325 -28.69 -1.78 -2.39
CA GLN A 325 -27.31 -1.62 -1.90
C GLN A 325 -26.55 -2.95 -1.95
N LEU A 326 -27.24 -4.07 -1.71
CA LEU A 326 -26.65 -5.41 -1.84
C LEU A 326 -26.38 -5.76 -3.31
N ASP A 327 -27.24 -5.36 -4.25
CA ASP A 327 -26.99 -5.50 -5.68
C ASP A 327 -25.75 -4.69 -6.09
N TYR A 328 -25.69 -3.41 -5.69
CA TYR A 328 -24.52 -2.57 -5.93
C TYR A 328 -23.23 -3.17 -5.33
N PHE A 329 -23.30 -3.70 -4.10
CA PHE A 329 -22.17 -4.39 -3.47
C PHE A 329 -21.66 -5.55 -4.31
N ARG A 330 -22.55 -6.42 -4.78
CA ARG A 330 -22.19 -7.56 -5.64
C ARG A 330 -21.64 -7.12 -6.98
N ASP A 331 -22.21 -6.10 -7.60
CA ASP A 331 -21.70 -5.56 -8.86
C ASP A 331 -20.28 -5.00 -8.69
N ARG A 332 -20.01 -4.29 -7.58
CA ARG A 332 -18.65 -3.83 -7.25
C ARG A 332 -17.67 -4.99 -7.09
N LEU A 333 -18.06 -6.09 -6.45
CA LEU A 333 -17.20 -7.29 -6.33
C LEU A 333 -16.91 -7.91 -7.70
N LYS A 334 -17.92 -8.03 -8.57
CA LYS A 334 -17.77 -8.52 -9.94
C LYS A 334 -16.85 -7.64 -10.77
N ASP A 335 -16.93 -6.32 -10.60
CA ASP A 335 -16.04 -5.38 -11.30
C ASP A 335 -14.57 -5.60 -10.91
N TYR A 336 -14.28 -5.75 -9.61
CA TYR A 336 -12.93 -6.09 -9.15
C TYR A 336 -12.47 -7.47 -9.67
N GLY A 337 -13.33 -8.49 -9.60
CA GLY A 337 -13.01 -9.82 -10.15
C GLY A 337 -12.72 -9.78 -11.65
N ARG A 338 -13.50 -9.00 -12.42
CA ARG A 338 -13.27 -8.79 -13.86
C ARG A 338 -11.93 -8.10 -14.11
N ASP A 339 -11.59 -7.07 -13.33
CA ASP A 339 -10.30 -6.36 -13.46
C ASP A 339 -9.12 -7.31 -13.26
N PHE A 340 -9.14 -8.12 -12.21
CA PHE A 340 -8.08 -9.09 -11.95
C PHE A 340 -8.01 -10.19 -13.01
N SER A 341 -9.16 -10.64 -13.53
CA SER A 341 -9.21 -11.63 -14.61
C SER A 341 -8.64 -11.07 -15.93
N VAL A 342 -9.00 -9.85 -16.31
CA VAL A 342 -8.42 -9.16 -17.49
C VAL A 342 -6.92 -8.99 -17.33
N LEU A 343 -6.48 -8.60 -16.13
CA LEU A 343 -5.06 -8.52 -15.82
C LEU A 343 -4.40 -9.90 -15.85
N THR A 344 -5.06 -11.01 -15.57
CA THR A 344 -4.43 -12.33 -15.71
C THR A 344 -4.19 -12.70 -17.19
N ALA A 345 -5.11 -12.32 -18.08
CA ALA A 345 -5.14 -12.80 -19.46
C ALA A 345 -4.16 -12.13 -20.44
N VAL A 346 -3.63 -10.94 -20.11
CA VAL A 346 -2.70 -10.22 -21.00
C VAL A 346 -1.25 -10.58 -20.65
N GLU A 347 -0.48 -11.08 -21.62
CA GLU A 347 0.98 -11.25 -21.51
C GLU A 347 1.65 -9.86 -21.46
N PRO A 348 2.72 -9.65 -20.67
CA PRO A 348 3.38 -8.36 -20.61
C PRO A 348 3.88 -7.97 -22.00
N GLN A 349 3.68 -6.70 -22.38
CA GLN A 349 4.58 -6.09 -23.34
C GLN A 349 5.92 -5.90 -22.63
N VAL A 350 6.73 -6.96 -22.59
CA VAL A 350 8.14 -6.84 -22.22
C VAL A 350 8.69 -5.79 -23.16
N LYS A 351 9.04 -4.60 -22.62
CA LYS A 351 9.85 -3.66 -23.37
C LYS A 351 11.18 -4.35 -23.61
N ALA A 352 11.30 -5.01 -24.76
CA ALA A 352 12.59 -5.34 -25.31
C ALA A 352 13.24 -4.00 -25.62
N TYR A 353 13.97 -3.43 -24.65
CA TYR A 353 14.98 -2.44 -24.96
C TYR A 353 16.06 -3.18 -25.76
N THR A 354 15.83 -3.34 -27.06
CA THR A 354 16.83 -3.82 -27.99
C THR A 354 17.90 -2.75 -28.04
N CYS A 355 18.93 -2.87 -27.20
CA CYS A 355 20.18 -2.19 -27.42
C CYS A 355 20.72 -2.72 -28.75
N LYS A 356 20.55 -1.96 -29.83
CA LYS A 356 21.12 -2.27 -31.14
C LYS A 356 22.65 -2.29 -30.99
N ARG A 357 23.23 -3.47 -30.72
CA ARG A 357 24.66 -3.70 -30.90
C ARG A 357 24.97 -3.49 -32.38
N GLY A 358 25.58 -2.35 -32.68
CA GLY A 358 25.90 -1.97 -34.05
C GLY A 358 26.89 -0.82 -34.14
N ALA A 359 28.09 -0.97 -33.57
CA ALA A 359 29.23 -0.15 -34.00
C ALA A 359 30.53 -0.97 -33.89
N ARG A 360 31.08 -1.29 -35.06
CA ARG A 360 32.41 -1.89 -35.25
C ARG A 360 33.48 -0.98 -34.66
N TYR A 361 34.47 -1.58 -34.02
CA TYR A 361 35.72 -0.93 -33.65
C TYR A 361 36.44 -0.41 -34.90
N GLY A 362 36.45 0.91 -35.07
CA GLY A 362 37.24 1.64 -36.05
C GLY A 362 38.34 2.43 -35.36
N ARG A 363 39.57 2.14 -35.75
CA ARG A 363 40.83 2.66 -35.22
C ARG A 363 41.05 4.14 -35.62
N SER A 364 40.66 5.10 -34.80
CA SER A 364 41.34 6.41 -34.67
C SER A 364 40.72 7.23 -33.54
N GLY A 365 41.56 7.76 -32.66
CA GLY A 365 41.13 8.52 -31.48
C GLY A 365 40.38 9.81 -31.81
N LYS A 366 39.28 10.04 -31.09
CA LYS A 366 38.90 11.31 -30.45
C LYS A 366 37.67 11.04 -29.59
N ARG A 367 37.75 11.45 -28.31
CA ARG A 367 36.64 11.43 -27.36
C ARG A 367 35.60 12.44 -27.81
N ASN A 368 34.34 12.05 -27.87
CA ASN A 368 33.23 12.97 -27.62
C ASN A 368 32.12 12.22 -26.90
N ARG A 369 31.78 12.69 -25.70
CA ARG A 369 30.63 12.24 -24.92
C ARG A 369 29.40 12.98 -25.45
N SER A 370 28.42 12.23 -25.94
CA SER A 370 27.02 12.60 -25.86
C SER A 370 26.24 11.30 -25.79
N LEU A 371 25.96 10.86 -24.57
CA LEU A 371 24.92 9.87 -24.31
C LEU A 371 23.66 10.72 -24.10
N ASP A 372 22.87 10.87 -25.16
CA ASP A 372 21.44 11.15 -25.01
C ASP A 372 20.76 9.79 -24.87
N CYS A 373 20.19 9.55 -23.69
CA CYS A 373 19.24 8.48 -23.39
C CYS A 373 17.82 9.06 -23.40
#